data_AF-A0A6A0B2H0-F1
#
_entry.id   AF-A0A6A0B2H0-F1
#
_cell.length_a   1.000
_cell.length_b   1.000
_cell.length_c   1.000
_cell.angle_alpha   90.00
_cell.angle_beta   90.00
_cell.angle_gamma   90.00
#
_symmetry.space_group_name_H-M   'P 1'
#
loop_
_entity.id
_entity.type
_entity.pdbx_description
1 polymer ?
#
loop_
_entity_poly.entity_id
_entity_poly.type
_entity_poly.pdbx_seq_one_letter_code
_entity_poly.pdbx_strand_id
1 'polypeptide(L)'
;MHVTLRRIAATAVAAAVTTPIVLLGATTAFADATPGASASTPTGVSASAAEDALLHAARLRSDALAAKTPTAESPATEGAADMRAAPSVEEFEKAAARAQQAYDQAVAAEEAALAAAKAAVSDDFPLAVAARAAAKEAADAAAAKAQADQALADAEAALAALPDTAGPEQRAAAERAVVDATATAETAGAASAAAGEEARQAGRARDDARVAAVRELSRTREAAQQALEAKKAADKALADAREDREPVPCMPESRLTATLSGLPAEIAAGSTVEMRLRITNDTGRTLDEVWPFVYFHGIGKGGYTPIDERLRLEWATASRSWTDADDFGAGFVSALKDGAHADIKLRLTVDAGTPSAAGAAFIAADYVNDDGSCGGSPELTPYEFEVTAEPASSPSPSSSSSASSSSSSSSPTSTDTGTGTQAQTTATQPLTTTSGSLAATGSPAGLPQLATAGAAVLLGTGAVLAARRRKAGSAS
;
A
#
# COMPACT_ATOMS: atom_id res chain seq x y z
N MET A 1 13.30 30.01 7.33
CA MET A 1 12.38 30.41 6.22
C MET A 1 11.77 29.18 5.53
N HIS A 2 11.21 28.23 6.28
CA HIS A 2 10.69 26.96 5.75
C HIS A 2 9.24 26.66 6.23
N VAL A 3 8.50 27.67 6.68
CA VAL A 3 7.17 27.49 7.30
C VAL A 3 6.01 27.85 6.34
N THR A 4 6.27 28.36 5.14
CA THR A 4 5.22 28.96 4.28
C THR A 4 4.75 28.09 3.11
N LEU A 5 5.11 26.80 3.06
CA LEU A 5 4.70 25.89 1.96
C LEU A 5 3.64 24.85 2.35
N ARG A 6 3.36 24.63 3.65
CA ARG A 6 2.37 23.64 4.10
C ARG A 6 0.90 24.09 4.05
N ARG A 7 0.61 25.34 3.65
CA ARG A 7 -0.77 25.87 3.60
C ARG A 7 -1.42 25.93 2.22
N ILE A 8 -0.72 25.56 1.15
CA ILE A 8 -1.25 25.69 -0.22
C ILE A 8 -1.80 24.35 -0.77
N ALA A 9 -1.37 23.20 -0.24
CA ALA A 9 -1.83 21.89 -0.71
C ALA A 9 -3.22 21.47 -0.19
N ALA A 10 -3.74 22.10 0.86
CA ALA A 10 -5.01 21.72 1.49
C ALA A 10 -6.27 22.29 0.81
N THR A 11 -6.14 23.13 -0.23
CA THR A 11 -7.27 23.89 -0.80
C THR A 11 -7.76 23.37 -2.16
N ALA A 12 -7.21 22.30 -2.71
CA ALA A 12 -7.54 21.85 -4.08
C ALA A 12 -8.44 20.60 -4.16
N VAL A 13 -8.72 19.90 -3.05
CA VAL A 13 -9.54 18.67 -3.07
C VAL A 13 -10.95 18.87 -2.46
N ALA A 14 -11.26 20.04 -1.91
CA ALA A 14 -12.54 20.30 -1.21
C ALA A 14 -13.58 21.05 -2.07
N ALA A 15 -13.78 20.65 -3.33
CA ALA A 15 -14.85 21.19 -4.17
C ALA A 15 -15.55 20.13 -5.03
N ALA A 16 -15.95 19.02 -4.42
CA ALA A 16 -17.11 18.23 -4.84
C ALA A 16 -17.52 17.34 -3.67
N VAL A 17 -18.83 17.22 -3.43
CA VAL A 17 -19.49 16.47 -2.33
C VAL A 17 -19.66 17.27 -1.02
N THR A 18 -20.63 18.18 -1.06
CA THR A 18 -21.31 18.75 0.10
C THR A 18 -22.71 18.18 0.21
N THR A 19 -22.98 17.35 1.23
CA THR A 19 -24.26 17.37 1.99
C THR A 19 -24.09 16.69 3.36
N PRO A 20 -24.76 17.16 4.43
CA PRO A 20 -24.47 16.79 5.82
C PRO A 20 -25.43 15.74 6.40
N ILE A 21 -24.93 14.88 7.29
CA ILE A 21 -25.74 14.17 8.29
C ILE A 21 -25.12 14.45 9.67
N VAL A 22 -26.02 14.73 10.61
CA VAL A 22 -25.82 15.29 11.94
C VAL A 22 -26.44 14.31 12.97
N LEU A 23 -25.80 14.24 14.16
CA LEU A 23 -26.30 13.86 15.51
C LEU A 23 -25.93 12.48 16.15
N LEU A 24 -25.41 12.63 17.39
CA LEU A 24 -25.59 11.86 18.65
C LEU A 24 -24.92 10.47 18.74
N GLY A 25 -24.24 10.07 19.82
CA GLY A 25 -24.00 10.67 21.13
C GLY A 25 -23.47 9.62 22.14
N ALA A 26 -22.99 10.12 23.28
CA ALA A 26 -22.85 9.48 24.60
C ALA A 26 -21.79 8.37 24.84
N THR A 27 -20.88 8.73 25.74
CA THR A 27 -20.02 7.89 26.58
C THR A 27 -20.83 7.09 27.60
N THR A 28 -20.35 5.91 28.00
CA THR A 28 -20.52 5.40 29.38
C THR A 28 -19.30 4.57 29.78
N ALA A 29 -18.73 4.95 30.92
CA ALA A 29 -17.74 4.22 31.68
C ALA A 29 -18.43 3.21 32.60
N PHE A 30 -17.80 2.06 32.85
CA PHE A 30 -18.01 1.28 34.08
C PHE A 30 -16.69 0.59 34.49
N ALA A 31 -16.27 0.90 35.70
CA ALA A 31 -15.39 0.08 36.54
C ALA A 31 -16.25 -0.98 37.25
N ASP A 32 -15.70 -2.16 37.58
CA ASP A 32 -15.36 -2.52 38.98
C ASP A 32 -14.74 -3.94 39.14
N ALA A 33 -13.79 -4.00 40.08
CA ALA A 33 -13.36 -5.03 41.05
C ALA A 33 -13.35 -6.56 40.82
N THR A 34 -12.11 -7.11 40.82
CA THR A 34 -11.48 -8.18 41.70
C THR A 34 -12.06 -9.62 41.77
N PRO A 35 -11.25 -10.69 42.07
CA PRO A 35 -10.36 -10.85 43.24
C PRO A 35 -8.92 -11.32 42.93
N GLY A 36 -7.99 -10.90 43.81
CA GLY A 36 -6.58 -11.24 43.77
C GLY A 36 -6.27 -12.68 44.21
N ALA A 37 -5.34 -13.30 43.51
CA ALA A 37 -4.61 -14.47 43.98
C ALA A 37 -3.34 -14.02 44.70
N SER A 38 -3.14 -14.52 45.91
CA SER A 38 -2.08 -14.15 46.84
C SER A 38 -0.69 -14.45 46.27
N ALA A 39 0.09 -13.40 46.02
CA ALA A 39 1.54 -13.51 45.92
C ALA A 39 2.11 -13.65 47.33
N SER A 40 2.86 -14.74 47.56
CA SER A 40 3.64 -14.93 48.78
C SER A 40 4.93 -14.12 48.64
N THR A 41 5.22 -13.25 49.61
CA THR A 41 6.39 -12.35 49.62
C THR A 41 7.71 -13.12 49.86
N PRO A 42 8.86 -12.58 49.36
CA PRO A 42 10.07 -13.35 49.10
C PRO A 42 11.04 -13.43 50.28
N THR A 43 11.84 -14.48 50.29
CA THR A 43 13.13 -14.56 51.00
C THR A 43 14.25 -14.51 49.98
N GLY A 44 14.91 -13.35 49.81
CA GLY A 44 16.27 -13.31 49.23
C GLY A 44 16.63 -12.13 48.33
N VAL A 45 15.67 -11.47 47.70
CA VAL A 45 15.91 -10.32 46.79
C VAL A 45 15.04 -9.14 47.23
N SER A 46 15.61 -7.93 47.29
CA SER A 46 14.80 -6.72 47.50
C SER A 46 13.82 -6.57 46.35
N ALA A 47 12.54 -6.31 46.63
CA ALA A 47 11.51 -6.10 45.61
C ALA A 47 11.95 -5.10 44.52
N SER A 48 12.72 -4.09 44.90
CA SER A 48 13.30 -3.08 43.99
C SER A 48 14.25 -3.67 42.94
N ALA A 49 15.05 -4.68 43.28
CA ALA A 49 16.00 -5.29 42.35
C ALA A 49 15.30 -6.19 41.32
N ALA A 50 14.18 -6.81 41.70
CA ALA A 50 13.34 -7.58 40.78
C ALA A 50 12.59 -6.66 39.80
N GLU A 51 12.11 -5.51 40.26
CA GLU A 51 11.48 -4.48 39.41
C GLU A 51 12.47 -3.88 38.41
N ASP A 52 13.69 -3.56 38.84
CA ASP A 52 14.75 -3.04 37.96
C ASP A 52 15.15 -4.06 36.88
N ALA A 53 15.26 -5.35 37.25
CA ALA A 53 15.57 -6.43 36.31
C ALA A 53 14.46 -6.61 35.26
N LEU A 54 13.19 -6.48 35.66
CA LEU A 54 12.04 -6.55 34.75
C LEU A 54 12.01 -5.38 33.76
N LEU A 55 12.28 -4.15 34.23
CA LEU A 55 12.38 -2.97 33.37
C LEU A 55 13.54 -3.10 32.37
N HIS A 56 14.68 -3.64 32.82
CA HIS A 56 15.81 -3.92 31.95
C HIS A 56 15.45 -4.96 30.88
N ALA A 57 14.83 -6.07 31.27
CA ALA A 57 14.37 -7.11 30.35
C ALA A 57 13.37 -6.56 29.31
N ALA A 58 12.44 -5.69 29.73
CA ALA A 58 11.47 -5.05 28.83
C ALA A 58 12.15 -4.16 27.78
N ARG A 59 13.22 -3.44 28.17
CA ARG A 59 14.00 -2.64 27.24
C ARG A 59 14.77 -3.51 26.24
N LEU A 60 15.45 -4.56 26.71
CA LEU A 60 16.17 -5.50 25.85
C LEU A 60 15.24 -6.16 24.83
N ARG A 61 14.03 -6.56 25.26
CA ARG A 61 13.00 -7.10 24.38
C ARG A 61 12.56 -6.11 23.31
N SER A 62 12.36 -4.85 23.70
CA SER A 62 11.96 -3.79 22.77
C SER A 62 13.04 -3.53 21.72
N ASP A 63 14.31 -3.48 22.13
CA ASP A 63 15.45 -3.27 21.23
C ASP A 63 15.65 -4.48 20.29
N ALA A 64 15.49 -5.70 20.80
CA ALA A 64 15.57 -6.93 20.01
C ALA A 64 14.46 -7.00 18.95
N LEU A 65 13.23 -6.61 19.29
CA LEU A 65 12.10 -6.57 18.36
C LEU A 65 12.30 -5.48 17.29
N ALA A 66 12.78 -4.30 17.68
CA ALA A 66 13.08 -3.20 16.75
C ALA A 66 14.12 -3.60 15.69
N ALA A 67 15.09 -4.46 16.05
CA ALA A 67 16.07 -5.00 15.10
C ALA A 67 15.47 -6.00 14.10
N LYS A 68 14.28 -6.56 14.35
CA LYS A 68 13.58 -7.49 13.46
C LYS A 68 12.56 -6.81 12.55
N THR A 69 12.11 -5.62 12.93
CA THR A 69 11.24 -4.78 12.09
C THR A 69 12.06 -3.94 11.11
N PRO A 70 11.63 -3.77 9.84
CA PRO A 70 12.34 -2.91 8.89
C PRO A 70 12.43 -1.46 9.42
N THR A 71 13.65 -0.94 9.48
CA THR A 71 13.98 0.33 10.11
C THR A 71 13.41 1.51 9.31
N ALA A 72 12.38 2.18 9.86
CA ALA A 72 12.05 3.55 9.48
C ALA A 72 12.74 4.50 10.45
N GLU A 73 13.60 5.37 9.92
CA GLU A 73 14.28 6.43 10.64
C GLU A 73 13.24 7.42 11.20
N SER A 74 13.14 7.52 12.53
CA SER A 74 12.14 8.35 13.21
C SER A 74 12.64 9.79 13.36
N PRO A 75 11.90 10.81 12.89
CA PRO A 75 11.98 12.14 13.47
C PRO A 75 10.87 12.33 14.51
N ALA A 76 11.23 13.13 15.52
CA ALA A 76 10.50 13.39 16.75
C ALA A 76 9.03 13.79 16.57
N THR A 77 8.23 13.31 17.53
CA THR A 77 6.89 13.74 17.92
C THR A 77 6.70 15.26 17.89
N GLU A 78 5.74 15.72 17.10
CA GLU A 78 5.03 16.97 17.36
C GLU A 78 3.62 16.96 16.75
N GLY A 79 2.60 17.11 17.62
CA GLY A 79 1.31 17.68 17.23
C GLY A 79 0.13 16.72 17.08
N ALA A 80 -0.49 16.33 18.19
CA ALA A 80 -1.88 15.91 18.20
C ALA A 80 -2.80 17.10 17.88
N ALA A 81 -3.40 17.12 16.68
CA ALA A 81 -4.61 17.90 16.38
C ALA A 81 -5.29 17.41 15.08
N ASP A 82 -6.61 17.26 15.15
CA ASP A 82 -7.60 16.97 14.10
C ASP A 82 -7.67 15.55 13.52
N MET A 83 -8.45 14.69 14.18
CA MET A 83 -9.04 13.49 13.59
C MET A 83 -10.15 13.86 12.58
N ARG A 84 -9.75 14.32 11.39
CA ARG A 84 -10.42 13.88 10.16
C ARG A 84 -9.68 12.62 9.78
N ALA A 85 -10.31 11.44 9.88
CA ALA A 85 -9.67 10.18 9.52
C ALA A 85 -8.96 10.35 8.18
N ALA A 86 -7.61 10.25 8.20
CA ALA A 86 -6.83 10.31 6.97
C ALA A 86 -7.36 9.23 6.03
N PRO A 87 -7.42 9.48 4.71
CA PRO A 87 -7.91 8.48 3.77
C PRO A 87 -7.11 7.18 3.93
N SER A 88 -7.81 6.06 4.02
CA SER A 88 -7.18 4.75 4.08
C SER A 88 -6.40 4.47 2.78
N VAL A 89 -5.39 3.58 2.84
CA VAL A 89 -4.67 3.13 1.64
C VAL A 89 -5.64 2.59 0.57
N GLU A 90 -6.71 1.92 0.98
CA GLU A 90 -7.77 1.44 0.07
C GLU A 90 -8.47 2.59 -0.68
N GLU A 91 -8.65 3.75 -0.04
CA GLU A 91 -9.20 4.95 -0.69
C GLU A 91 -8.21 5.56 -1.68
N PHE A 92 -6.90 5.55 -1.38
CA PHE A 92 -5.87 5.96 -2.33
C PHE A 92 -5.74 5.00 -3.52
N GLU A 93 -5.91 3.68 -3.31
CA GLU A 93 -5.95 2.69 -4.40
C GLU A 93 -7.15 2.93 -5.32
N LYS A 94 -8.33 3.17 -4.74
CA LYS A 94 -9.53 3.53 -5.53
C LYS A 94 -9.32 4.85 -6.29
N ALA A 95 -8.65 5.84 -5.68
CA ALA A 95 -8.34 7.11 -6.32
C ALA A 95 -7.37 6.94 -7.51
N ALA A 96 -6.29 6.17 -7.32
CA ALA A 96 -5.34 5.84 -8.38
C ALA A 96 -6.01 5.08 -9.53
N ALA A 97 -6.87 4.10 -9.23
CA ALA A 97 -7.62 3.36 -10.24
C ALA A 97 -8.58 4.27 -11.06
N ARG A 98 -9.27 5.20 -10.39
CA ARG A 98 -10.13 6.19 -11.08
C ARG A 98 -9.30 7.15 -11.94
N ALA A 99 -8.13 7.59 -11.47
CA ALA A 99 -7.25 8.47 -12.22
C ALA A 99 -6.65 7.75 -13.45
N GLN A 100 -6.29 6.47 -13.33
CA GLN A 100 -5.90 5.63 -14.46
C GLN A 100 -7.02 5.52 -15.49
N GLN A 101 -8.25 5.19 -15.05
CA GLN A 101 -9.39 5.10 -15.97
C GLN A 101 -9.67 6.42 -16.70
N ALA A 102 -9.58 7.55 -16.00
CA ALA A 102 -9.75 8.87 -16.61
C ALA A 102 -8.65 9.18 -17.64
N TYR A 103 -7.40 8.80 -17.35
CA TYR A 103 -6.29 8.92 -18.29
C TYR A 103 -6.51 8.06 -19.55
N ASP A 104 -6.91 6.80 -19.39
CA ASP A 104 -7.17 5.90 -20.52
C ASP A 104 -8.30 6.42 -21.42
N GLN A 105 -9.37 6.95 -20.82
CA GLN A 105 -10.46 7.59 -21.56
C GLN A 105 -9.99 8.84 -22.32
N ALA A 106 -9.14 9.66 -21.71
CA ALA A 106 -8.61 10.87 -22.34
C ALA A 106 -7.67 10.54 -23.51
N VAL A 107 -6.84 9.49 -23.38
CA VAL A 107 -5.99 8.97 -24.48
C VAL A 107 -6.84 8.45 -25.62
N ALA A 108 -7.86 7.63 -25.34
CA ALA A 108 -8.78 7.13 -26.37
C ALA A 108 -9.52 8.28 -27.11
N ALA A 109 -9.90 9.33 -26.38
CA ALA A 109 -10.49 10.53 -26.98
C ALA A 109 -9.48 11.29 -27.86
N GLU A 110 -8.22 11.41 -27.44
CA GLU A 110 -7.16 12.00 -28.27
C GLU A 110 -6.95 11.20 -29.56
N GLU A 111 -6.87 9.88 -29.48
CA GLU A 111 -6.70 9.01 -30.65
C GLU A 111 -7.87 9.16 -31.63
N ALA A 112 -9.10 9.20 -31.12
CA ALA A 112 -10.29 9.44 -31.93
C ALA A 112 -10.26 10.83 -32.60
N ALA A 113 -9.89 11.88 -31.87
CA ALA A 113 -9.76 13.23 -32.42
C ALA A 113 -8.64 13.33 -33.46
N LEU A 114 -7.53 12.62 -33.27
CA LEU A 114 -6.45 12.54 -34.25
C LEU A 114 -6.89 11.85 -35.53
N ALA A 115 -7.64 10.74 -35.42
CA ALA A 115 -8.21 10.07 -36.57
C ALA A 115 -9.19 10.97 -37.33
N ALA A 116 -10.07 11.69 -36.61
CA ALA A 116 -10.99 12.65 -37.20
C ALA A 116 -10.26 13.82 -37.90
N ALA A 117 -9.21 14.37 -37.29
CA ALA A 117 -8.38 15.41 -37.88
C ALA A 117 -7.67 14.93 -39.15
N LYS A 118 -7.13 13.70 -39.17
CA LYS A 118 -6.55 13.07 -40.36
C LYS A 118 -7.58 12.88 -41.47
N ALA A 119 -8.78 12.42 -41.12
CA ALA A 119 -9.86 12.26 -42.07
C ALA A 119 -10.29 13.61 -42.67
N ALA A 120 -10.40 14.66 -41.85
CA ALA A 120 -10.83 16.00 -42.30
C ALA A 120 -9.85 16.68 -43.26
N VAL A 121 -8.55 16.35 -43.20
CA VAL A 121 -7.54 16.87 -44.13
C VAL A 121 -7.33 15.98 -45.36
N SER A 122 -7.96 14.80 -45.41
CA SER A 122 -7.91 13.93 -46.58
C SER A 122 -8.63 14.56 -47.76
N ASP A 123 -8.09 14.32 -48.95
CA ASP A 123 -8.75 14.69 -50.20
C ASP A 123 -10.10 13.99 -50.37
N ASP A 124 -10.21 12.74 -49.91
CA ASP A 124 -11.43 11.93 -50.01
C ASP A 124 -12.49 12.30 -48.95
N PHE A 125 -12.20 13.29 -48.10
CA PHE A 125 -13.17 13.80 -47.14
C PHE A 125 -14.39 14.36 -47.89
N PRO A 126 -15.64 14.05 -47.47
CA PRO A 126 -16.83 14.47 -48.22
C PRO A 126 -16.91 15.97 -48.52
N LEU A 127 -16.49 16.84 -47.59
CA LEU A 127 -16.46 18.28 -47.82
C LEU A 127 -15.33 18.72 -48.76
N ALA A 128 -14.21 17.98 -48.80
CA ALA A 128 -13.14 18.22 -49.77
C ALA A 128 -13.57 17.80 -51.19
N VAL A 129 -14.27 16.67 -51.33
CA VAL A 129 -14.88 16.23 -52.59
C VAL A 129 -15.93 17.24 -53.08
N ALA A 130 -16.83 17.68 -52.19
CA ALA A 130 -17.85 18.67 -52.52
C ALA A 130 -17.24 20.02 -52.94
N ALA A 131 -16.23 20.51 -52.21
CA ALA A 131 -15.52 21.74 -52.56
C ALA A 131 -14.82 21.64 -53.93
N ARG A 132 -14.23 20.50 -54.27
CA ARG A 132 -13.62 20.26 -55.58
C ARG A 132 -14.65 20.24 -56.71
N ALA A 133 -15.80 19.59 -56.48
CA ALA A 133 -16.90 19.58 -57.44
C ALA A 133 -17.47 20.98 -57.70
N ALA A 134 -17.75 21.74 -56.63
CA ALA A 134 -18.25 23.11 -56.75
C ALA A 134 -17.22 24.05 -57.42
N ALA A 135 -15.93 23.90 -57.13
CA ALA A 135 -14.87 24.66 -57.80
C ALA A 135 -14.79 24.34 -59.30
N LYS A 136 -15.02 23.08 -59.69
CA LYS A 136 -15.10 22.70 -61.11
C LYS A 136 -16.30 23.35 -61.80
N GLU A 137 -17.48 23.30 -61.18
CA GLU A 137 -18.69 23.93 -61.72
C GLU A 137 -18.52 25.45 -61.89
N ALA A 138 -17.91 26.11 -60.90
CA ALA A 138 -17.61 27.53 -61.00
C ALA A 138 -16.64 27.86 -62.15
N ALA A 139 -15.63 27.01 -62.39
CA ALA A 139 -14.71 27.17 -63.50
C ALA A 139 -15.39 26.98 -64.86
N ASP A 140 -16.25 25.96 -64.98
CA ASP A 140 -17.01 25.67 -66.19
C ASP A 140 -18.01 26.81 -66.49
N ALA A 141 -18.70 27.34 -65.49
CA ALA A 141 -19.60 28.48 -65.62
C ALA A 141 -18.87 29.79 -65.97
N ALA A 142 -17.67 30.02 -65.41
CA ALA A 142 -16.84 31.16 -65.78
C ALA A 142 -16.36 31.08 -67.24
N ALA A 143 -16.01 29.88 -67.72
CA ALA A 143 -15.66 29.66 -69.12
C ALA A 143 -16.86 29.92 -70.05
N ALA A 144 -18.06 29.47 -69.68
CA ALA A 144 -19.28 29.74 -70.43
C ALA A 144 -19.59 31.25 -70.50
N LYS A 145 -19.40 31.99 -69.39
CA LYS A 145 -19.52 33.44 -69.39
C LYS A 145 -18.53 34.10 -70.36
N ALA A 146 -17.26 33.71 -70.31
CA ALA A 146 -16.25 34.26 -71.21
C ALA A 146 -16.60 34.03 -72.70
N GLN A 147 -17.17 32.86 -73.04
CA GLN A 147 -17.66 32.57 -74.38
C GLN A 147 -18.87 33.44 -74.77
N ALA A 148 -19.82 33.65 -73.85
CA ALA A 148 -20.98 34.51 -74.10
C ALA A 148 -20.60 35.99 -74.26
N ASP A 149 -19.66 36.48 -73.45
CA ASP A 149 -19.11 37.84 -73.57
C ASP A 149 -18.40 38.03 -74.92
N GLN A 150 -17.63 37.03 -75.37
CA GLN A 150 -17.00 37.06 -76.69
C GLN A 150 -18.04 37.10 -77.82
N ALA A 151 -19.11 36.29 -77.73
CA ALA A 151 -20.17 36.28 -78.73
C ALA A 151 -20.92 37.62 -78.81
N LEU A 152 -21.11 38.30 -77.68
CA LEU A 152 -21.66 39.66 -77.64
C LEU A 152 -20.72 40.65 -78.33
N ALA A 153 -19.43 40.63 -78.01
CA ALA A 153 -18.44 41.49 -78.65
C ALA A 153 -18.39 41.28 -80.17
N ASP A 154 -18.47 40.02 -80.61
CA ASP A 154 -18.50 39.67 -82.03
C ASP A 154 -19.78 40.16 -82.73
N ALA A 155 -20.95 40.07 -82.06
CA ALA A 155 -22.22 40.58 -82.58
C ALA A 155 -22.24 42.11 -82.70
N GLU A 156 -21.72 42.82 -81.70
CA GLU A 156 -21.56 44.27 -81.71
C GLU A 156 -20.61 44.73 -82.83
N ALA A 157 -19.49 44.03 -83.00
CA ALA A 157 -18.54 44.29 -84.08
C ALA A 157 -19.16 44.06 -85.46
N ALA A 158 -19.95 43.00 -85.62
CA ALA A 158 -20.66 42.70 -86.87
C ALA A 158 -21.71 43.78 -87.21
N LEU A 159 -22.45 44.27 -86.22
CA LEU A 159 -23.39 45.39 -86.39
C LEU A 159 -22.67 46.68 -86.81
N ALA A 160 -21.53 46.99 -86.17
CA ALA A 160 -20.72 48.17 -86.47
C ALA A 160 -20.05 48.12 -87.86
N ALA A 161 -19.77 46.91 -88.38
CA ALA A 161 -19.16 46.72 -89.69
C ALA A 161 -20.14 46.83 -90.87
N LEU A 162 -21.45 46.98 -90.62
CA LEU A 162 -22.44 47.11 -91.70
C LEU A 162 -22.24 48.41 -92.49
N PRO A 163 -22.17 48.36 -93.84
CA PRO A 163 -22.05 49.55 -94.67
C PRO A 163 -23.33 50.39 -94.64
N ASP A 164 -23.23 51.68 -94.99
CA ASP A 164 -24.38 52.59 -95.04
C ASP A 164 -25.48 52.14 -96.02
N THR A 165 -25.11 51.36 -97.03
CA THR A 165 -26.01 50.76 -98.02
C THR A 165 -26.68 49.46 -97.56
N ALA A 166 -26.38 48.95 -96.35
CA ALA A 166 -27.00 47.75 -95.81
C ALA A 166 -28.53 47.92 -95.71
N GLY A 167 -29.25 46.94 -96.26
CA GLY A 167 -30.72 46.93 -96.28
C GLY A 167 -31.32 46.87 -94.87
N PRO A 168 -32.58 47.31 -94.70
CA PRO A 168 -33.24 47.38 -93.39
C PRO A 168 -33.34 46.01 -92.70
N GLU A 169 -33.55 44.93 -93.46
CA GLU A 169 -33.59 43.57 -92.92
C GLU A 169 -32.25 43.11 -92.35
N GLN A 170 -31.14 43.46 -93.02
CA GLN A 170 -29.79 43.08 -92.57
C GLN A 170 -29.40 43.82 -91.28
N ARG A 171 -29.75 45.10 -91.17
CA ARG A 171 -29.56 45.88 -89.94
C ARG A 171 -30.39 45.32 -88.79
N ALA A 172 -31.68 45.06 -89.02
CA ALA A 172 -32.56 44.50 -88.01
C ALA A 172 -32.09 43.11 -87.52
N ALA A 173 -31.54 42.28 -88.41
CA ALA A 173 -30.98 40.98 -88.04
C ALA A 173 -29.73 41.13 -87.14
N ALA A 174 -28.83 42.07 -87.44
CA ALA A 174 -27.65 42.33 -86.63
C ALA A 174 -28.00 42.95 -85.26
N GLU A 175 -28.94 43.89 -85.22
CA GLU A 175 -29.48 44.45 -83.96
C GLU A 175 -30.09 43.35 -83.08
N ARG A 176 -30.87 42.43 -83.68
CA ARG A 176 -31.42 41.28 -82.97
C ARG A 176 -30.34 40.35 -82.43
N ALA A 177 -29.28 40.10 -83.22
CA ALA A 177 -28.16 39.27 -82.76
C ALA A 177 -27.46 39.87 -81.53
N VAL A 178 -27.30 41.20 -81.46
CA VAL A 178 -26.77 41.90 -80.27
C VAL A 178 -27.69 41.71 -79.06
N VAL A 179 -29.01 41.87 -79.23
CA VAL A 179 -29.99 41.67 -78.15
C VAL A 179 -29.94 40.22 -77.63
N ASP A 180 -29.94 39.23 -78.52
CA ASP A 180 -29.89 37.82 -78.15
C ASP A 180 -28.56 37.47 -77.46
N ALA A 181 -27.44 38.02 -77.94
CA ALA A 181 -26.13 37.83 -77.32
C ALA A 181 -26.02 38.52 -75.95
N THR A 182 -26.63 39.69 -75.78
CA THR A 182 -26.70 40.40 -74.49
C THR A 182 -27.46 39.57 -73.47
N ALA A 183 -28.64 39.06 -73.82
CA ALA A 183 -29.43 38.21 -72.94
C ALA A 183 -28.67 36.92 -72.54
N THR A 184 -27.91 36.35 -73.49
CA THR A 184 -27.07 35.17 -73.23
C THR A 184 -25.91 35.50 -72.28
N ALA A 185 -25.22 36.62 -72.49
CA ALA A 185 -24.13 37.09 -71.63
C ALA A 185 -24.60 37.41 -70.20
N GLU A 186 -25.78 38.04 -70.06
CA GLU A 186 -26.39 38.31 -68.75
C GLU A 186 -26.74 37.01 -68.01
N THR A 187 -27.35 36.04 -68.72
CA THR A 187 -27.69 34.72 -68.15
C THR A 187 -26.44 33.96 -67.72
N ALA A 188 -25.41 33.92 -68.57
CA ALA A 188 -24.13 33.28 -68.25
C ALA A 188 -23.40 33.99 -67.10
N GLY A 189 -23.51 35.32 -67.02
CA GLY A 189 -22.98 36.12 -65.91
C GLY A 189 -23.64 35.78 -64.59
N ALA A 190 -24.98 35.67 -64.55
CA ALA A 190 -25.71 35.25 -63.36
C ALA A 190 -25.35 33.82 -62.92
N ALA A 191 -25.25 32.88 -63.87
CA ALA A 191 -24.85 31.50 -63.60
C ALA A 191 -23.42 31.41 -63.03
N SER A 192 -22.46 32.13 -63.63
CA SER A 192 -21.09 32.20 -63.15
C SER A 192 -21.00 32.79 -61.74
N ALA A 193 -21.76 33.85 -61.45
CA ALA A 193 -21.81 34.44 -60.11
C ALA A 193 -22.37 33.46 -59.07
N ALA A 194 -23.46 32.74 -59.40
CA ALA A 194 -24.07 31.75 -58.52
C ALA A 194 -23.12 30.58 -58.22
N ALA A 195 -22.54 29.97 -59.26
CA ALA A 195 -21.59 28.87 -59.12
C ALA A 195 -20.33 29.29 -58.34
N GLY A 196 -19.84 30.53 -58.57
CA GLY A 196 -18.73 31.09 -57.82
C GLY A 196 -19.02 31.27 -56.33
N GLU A 197 -20.24 31.65 -55.95
CA GLU A 197 -20.63 31.74 -54.54
C GLU A 197 -20.76 30.35 -53.90
N GLU A 198 -21.33 29.38 -54.61
CA GLU A 198 -21.42 27.99 -54.14
C GLU A 198 -20.03 27.38 -53.90
N ALA A 199 -19.09 27.57 -54.83
CA ALA A 199 -17.69 27.14 -54.65
C ALA A 199 -17.04 27.77 -53.41
N ARG A 200 -17.28 29.06 -53.16
CA ARG A 200 -16.77 29.73 -51.95
C ARG A 200 -17.40 29.16 -50.69
N GLN A 201 -18.71 28.89 -50.69
CA GLN A 201 -19.41 28.28 -49.55
C GLN A 201 -18.89 26.87 -49.25
N ALA A 202 -18.73 26.04 -50.27
CA ALA A 202 -18.18 24.69 -50.13
C ALA A 202 -16.73 24.71 -49.61
N GLY A 203 -15.90 25.64 -50.10
CA GLY A 203 -14.55 25.87 -49.59
C GLY A 203 -14.52 26.27 -48.12
N ARG A 204 -15.38 27.22 -47.71
CA ARG A 204 -15.53 27.64 -46.31
C ARG A 204 -15.96 26.47 -45.42
N ALA A 205 -16.98 25.70 -45.84
CA ALA A 205 -17.45 24.55 -45.07
C ALA A 205 -16.35 23.50 -44.85
N ARG A 206 -15.55 23.20 -45.87
CA ARG A 206 -14.38 22.32 -45.76
C ARG A 206 -13.36 22.85 -44.75
N ASP A 207 -12.99 24.12 -44.86
CA ASP A 207 -11.96 24.71 -44.01
C ASP A 207 -12.43 24.84 -42.56
N ASP A 208 -13.70 25.20 -42.33
CA ASP A 208 -14.32 25.22 -41.01
C ASP A 208 -14.31 23.83 -40.35
N ALA A 209 -14.60 22.76 -41.12
CA ALA A 209 -14.53 21.39 -40.62
C ALA A 209 -13.10 20.98 -40.24
N ARG A 210 -12.10 21.37 -41.02
CA ARG A 210 -10.67 21.14 -40.71
C ARG A 210 -10.26 21.87 -39.44
N VAL A 211 -10.64 23.13 -39.31
CA VAL A 211 -10.36 23.94 -38.12
C VAL A 211 -11.05 23.34 -36.89
N ALA A 212 -12.30 22.91 -37.01
CA ALA A 212 -13.03 22.26 -35.92
C ALA A 212 -12.34 20.96 -35.47
N ALA A 213 -11.91 20.11 -36.40
CA ALA A 213 -11.24 18.86 -36.09
C ALA A 213 -9.87 19.07 -35.40
N VAL A 214 -9.09 20.06 -35.84
CA VAL A 214 -7.81 20.39 -35.20
C VAL A 214 -8.01 21.01 -33.82
N ARG A 215 -9.01 21.88 -33.64
CA ARG A 215 -9.36 22.43 -32.32
C ARG A 215 -9.77 21.33 -31.35
N GLU A 216 -10.50 20.32 -31.81
CA GLU A 216 -10.85 19.17 -30.99
C GLU A 216 -9.60 18.39 -30.56
N LEU A 217 -8.71 18.07 -31.51
CA LEU A 217 -7.45 17.39 -31.22
C LEU A 217 -6.60 18.15 -30.18
N SER A 218 -6.54 19.48 -30.27
CA SER A 218 -5.85 20.29 -29.26
C SER A 218 -6.48 20.15 -27.87
N ARG A 219 -7.82 20.21 -27.78
CA ARG A 219 -8.53 20.05 -26.50
C ARG A 219 -8.34 18.67 -25.90
N THR A 220 -8.43 17.61 -26.69
CA THR A 220 -8.25 16.24 -26.21
C THR A 220 -6.81 15.96 -25.76
N ARG A 221 -5.81 16.56 -26.43
CA ARG A 221 -4.41 16.52 -25.99
C ARG A 221 -4.19 17.17 -24.63
N GLU A 222 -4.75 18.37 -24.46
CA GLU A 222 -4.68 19.06 -23.17
C GLU A 222 -5.37 18.24 -22.06
N ALA A 223 -6.53 17.65 -22.35
CA ALA A 223 -7.23 16.78 -21.41
C ALA A 223 -6.43 15.51 -21.07
N ALA A 224 -5.79 14.85 -22.06
CA ALA A 224 -4.93 13.70 -21.83
C ALA A 224 -3.72 14.05 -20.97
N GLN A 225 -3.10 15.21 -21.21
CA GLN A 225 -2.00 15.71 -20.38
C GLN A 225 -2.45 16.00 -18.94
N GLN A 226 -3.59 16.66 -18.74
CA GLN A 226 -4.14 16.93 -17.41
C GLN A 226 -4.48 15.63 -16.66
N ALA A 227 -5.07 14.65 -17.36
CA ALA A 227 -5.37 13.35 -16.79
C ALA A 227 -4.10 12.57 -16.42
N LEU A 228 -3.03 12.68 -17.21
CA LEU A 228 -1.73 12.10 -16.89
C LEU A 228 -1.14 12.71 -15.62
N GLU A 229 -1.18 14.04 -15.46
CA GLU A 229 -0.68 14.69 -14.25
C GLU A 229 -1.53 14.33 -13.03
N ALA A 230 -2.86 14.25 -13.17
CA ALA A 230 -3.74 13.77 -12.10
C ALA A 230 -3.44 12.31 -11.70
N LYS A 231 -3.18 11.44 -12.70
CA LYS A 231 -2.75 10.07 -12.46
C LYS A 231 -1.43 10.01 -11.70
N LYS A 232 -0.39 10.75 -12.15
CA LYS A 232 0.89 10.81 -11.44
C LYS A 232 0.73 11.29 -10.00
N ALA A 233 -0.13 12.28 -9.77
CA ALA A 233 -0.42 12.78 -8.42
C ALA A 233 -1.13 11.73 -7.56
N ALA A 234 -2.08 10.98 -8.11
CA ALA A 234 -2.78 9.90 -7.41
C ALA A 234 -1.84 8.71 -7.09
N ASP A 235 -1.00 8.32 -8.05
CA ASP A 235 0.00 7.27 -7.86
C ASP A 235 1.04 7.68 -6.80
N LYS A 236 1.50 8.95 -6.83
CA LYS A 236 2.38 9.48 -5.80
C LYS A 236 1.71 9.49 -4.43
N ALA A 237 0.46 9.93 -4.34
CA ALA A 237 -0.28 9.93 -3.07
C ALA A 237 -0.47 8.50 -2.52
N LEU A 238 -0.69 7.51 -3.39
CA LEU A 238 -0.74 6.11 -3.01
C LEU A 238 0.63 5.58 -2.54
N ALA A 239 1.71 5.95 -3.22
CA ALA A 239 3.07 5.58 -2.81
C ALA A 239 3.42 6.20 -1.46
N ASP A 240 3.21 7.51 -1.30
CA ASP A 240 3.42 8.24 -0.05
C ASP A 240 2.56 7.62 1.07
N ALA A 241 1.28 7.29 0.83
CA ALA A 241 0.42 6.63 1.82
C ALA A 241 0.86 5.19 2.18
N ARG A 242 1.62 4.53 1.31
CA ARG A 242 2.21 3.21 1.59
C ARG A 242 3.53 3.34 2.36
N GLU A 243 4.31 4.37 2.07
CA GLU A 243 5.56 4.71 2.77
C GLU A 243 5.30 5.30 4.17
N ASP A 244 4.29 6.16 4.30
CA ASP A 244 3.81 6.77 5.54
C ASP A 244 2.95 5.81 6.39
N ARG A 245 2.99 4.50 6.09
CA ARG A 245 2.56 3.50 7.09
C ARG A 245 3.50 3.63 8.28
N GLU A 246 3.11 4.46 9.25
CA GLU A 246 3.71 4.48 10.58
C GLU A 246 3.87 3.02 11.01
N PRO A 247 5.04 2.62 11.57
CA PRO A 247 5.17 1.30 12.15
C PRO A 247 4.03 1.16 13.16
N VAL A 248 3.08 0.27 12.85
CA VAL A 248 2.00 -0.05 13.78
C VAL A 248 2.72 -0.48 15.06
N PRO A 249 2.54 0.22 16.20
CA PRO A 249 3.21 -0.18 17.42
C PRO A 249 2.83 -1.64 17.68
N CYS A 250 3.82 -2.52 17.84
CA CYS A 250 3.54 -3.94 17.99
C CYS A 250 2.56 -4.13 19.14
N MET A 251 1.39 -4.67 18.82
CA MET A 251 0.27 -4.67 19.74
C MET A 251 0.44 -5.80 20.77
N PRO A 252 0.13 -5.56 22.06
CA PRO A 252 0.04 -6.64 23.03
C PRO A 252 -0.98 -7.69 22.58
N GLU A 253 -0.56 -8.95 22.48
CA GLU A 253 -1.36 -10.09 22.04
C GLU A 253 -1.36 -11.15 23.15
N SER A 254 -2.36 -11.06 24.03
CA SER A 254 -2.52 -11.97 25.18
C SER A 254 -2.73 -13.43 24.81
N ARG A 255 -3.10 -13.72 23.55
CA ARG A 255 -3.31 -15.07 23.04
C ARG A 255 -2.06 -15.67 22.36
N LEU A 256 -0.96 -14.93 22.33
CA LEU A 256 0.37 -15.48 22.09
C LEU A 256 1.04 -15.68 23.45
N THR A 257 1.31 -16.94 23.82
CA THR A 257 1.87 -17.28 25.13
C THR A 257 3.24 -17.94 25.00
N ALA A 258 4.14 -17.60 25.91
CA ALA A 258 5.46 -18.20 26.03
C ALA A 258 5.63 -18.73 27.45
N THR A 259 5.89 -20.03 27.58
CA THR A 259 5.93 -20.72 28.88
C THR A 259 7.22 -21.51 29.04
N LEU A 260 7.88 -21.36 30.18
CA LEU A 260 9.10 -22.08 30.51
C LEU A 260 8.80 -23.22 31.48
N SER A 261 9.36 -24.39 31.21
CA SER A 261 9.19 -25.59 32.04
C SER A 261 10.53 -26.30 32.24
N GLY A 262 10.72 -26.89 33.42
CA GLY A 262 11.94 -27.61 33.77
C GLY A 262 13.07 -26.75 34.35
N LEU A 263 12.84 -25.47 34.63
CA LEU A 263 13.79 -24.66 35.41
C LEU A 263 13.74 -25.12 36.89
N PRO A 264 14.84 -25.61 37.48
CA PRO A 264 14.87 -25.95 38.89
C PRO A 264 14.96 -24.68 39.75
N ALA A 265 14.47 -24.76 40.99
CA ALA A 265 14.53 -23.66 41.95
C ALA A 265 15.96 -23.33 42.39
N GLU A 266 16.87 -24.31 42.35
CA GLU A 266 18.29 -24.14 42.68
C GLU A 266 19.16 -24.75 41.57
N ILE A 267 20.24 -24.04 41.23
CA ILE A 267 21.22 -24.43 40.22
C ILE A 267 22.61 -24.32 40.86
N ALA A 268 23.36 -25.41 40.89
CA ALA A 268 24.72 -25.38 41.41
C ALA A 268 25.66 -24.68 40.42
N ALA A 269 26.59 -23.87 40.91
CA ALA A 269 27.70 -23.36 40.10
C ALA A 269 28.46 -24.53 39.46
N GLY A 270 28.78 -24.42 38.18
CA GLY A 270 29.45 -25.48 37.40
C GLY A 270 28.50 -26.52 36.82
N SER A 271 27.19 -26.39 37.06
CA SER A 271 26.18 -27.29 36.50
C SER A 271 25.54 -26.76 35.23
N THR A 272 24.92 -27.67 34.49
CA THR A 272 24.15 -27.38 33.29
C THR A 272 22.74 -27.94 33.47
N VAL A 273 21.72 -27.12 33.19
CA VAL A 273 20.32 -27.50 33.27
C VAL A 273 19.65 -27.35 31.90
N GLU A 274 18.85 -28.33 31.52
CA GLU A 274 18.04 -28.28 30.31
C GLU A 274 16.58 -28.01 30.66
N MET A 275 15.94 -27.17 29.86
CA MET A 275 14.57 -26.71 30.07
C MET A 275 13.85 -26.61 28.72
N ARG A 276 12.54 -26.43 28.76
CA ARG A 276 11.70 -26.32 27.55
C ARG A 276 10.91 -25.02 27.58
N LEU A 277 11.10 -24.23 26.53
CA LEU A 277 10.28 -23.09 26.18
C LEU A 277 9.20 -23.53 25.20
N ARG A 278 7.93 -23.32 25.54
CA ARG A 278 6.79 -23.57 24.66
C ARG A 278 6.12 -22.26 24.29
N ILE A 279 5.99 -22.04 22.99
CA ILE A 279 5.22 -20.93 22.42
C ILE A 279 3.91 -21.47 21.88
N THR A 280 2.78 -20.89 22.26
CA THR A 280 1.45 -21.28 21.78
C THR A 280 0.75 -20.09 21.13
N ASN A 281 0.21 -20.30 19.94
CA ASN A 281 -0.57 -19.31 19.20
C ASN A 281 -2.06 -19.66 19.27
N ASP A 282 -2.83 -18.89 20.04
CA ASP A 282 -4.30 -18.99 20.11
C ASP A 282 -4.96 -17.70 19.59
N THR A 283 -4.27 -16.96 18.69
CA THR A 283 -4.69 -15.62 18.24
C THR A 283 -5.84 -15.62 17.24
N GLY A 284 -6.24 -16.79 16.73
CA GLY A 284 -7.23 -16.95 15.67
C GLY A 284 -6.66 -16.76 14.25
N ARG A 285 -5.34 -16.60 14.11
CA ARG A 285 -4.64 -16.39 12.83
C ARG A 285 -3.29 -17.11 12.82
N THR A 286 -2.73 -17.34 11.63
CA THR A 286 -1.34 -17.77 11.48
C THR A 286 -0.41 -16.58 11.76
N LEU A 287 0.70 -16.83 12.46
CA LEU A 287 1.78 -15.87 12.67
C LEU A 287 2.96 -16.29 11.78
N ASP A 288 3.43 -15.41 10.91
CA ASP A 288 4.39 -15.78 9.86
C ASP A 288 5.79 -15.97 10.42
N GLU A 289 6.23 -15.09 11.32
CA GLU A 289 7.51 -15.22 12.01
C GLU A 289 7.34 -14.91 13.49
N VAL A 290 7.60 -15.91 14.35
CA VAL A 290 7.50 -15.78 15.81
C VAL A 290 8.87 -15.88 16.45
N TRP A 291 9.24 -14.86 17.20
CA TRP A 291 10.52 -14.64 17.85
C TRP A 291 10.40 -14.86 19.37
N PRO A 292 10.97 -15.93 19.92
CA PRO A 292 11.07 -16.15 21.36
C PRO A 292 12.06 -15.16 21.97
N PHE A 293 11.65 -14.45 23.02
CA PHE A 293 12.54 -13.67 23.87
C PHE A 293 12.87 -14.44 25.15
N VAL A 294 14.16 -14.60 25.43
CA VAL A 294 14.68 -15.32 26.59
C VAL A 294 15.85 -14.56 27.18
N TYR A 295 15.71 -14.13 28.44
CA TYR A 295 16.78 -13.43 29.16
C TYR A 295 16.93 -13.99 30.57
N PHE A 296 18.14 -14.40 30.94
CA PHE A 296 18.48 -14.84 32.30
C PHE A 296 19.28 -13.75 32.98
N HIS A 297 18.78 -13.28 34.12
CA HIS A 297 19.45 -12.29 34.95
C HIS A 297 19.77 -12.88 36.31
N GLY A 298 20.92 -12.53 36.88
CA GLY A 298 21.25 -12.90 38.26
C GLY A 298 22.07 -11.86 38.99
N ILE A 299 21.90 -11.79 40.32
CA ILE A 299 22.62 -10.86 41.21
C ILE A 299 23.24 -11.63 42.37
N GLY A 300 24.53 -11.42 42.62
CA GLY A 300 25.26 -12.08 43.71
C GLY A 300 24.71 -11.77 45.11
N LYS A 301 24.65 -12.78 45.99
CA LYS A 301 24.30 -12.63 47.40
C LYS A 301 25.46 -11.93 48.14
N GLY A 302 25.34 -10.62 48.36
CA GLY A 302 26.36 -9.80 49.05
C GLY A 302 26.70 -8.47 48.36
N GLY A 303 26.11 -8.18 47.20
CA GLY A 303 26.25 -6.90 46.50
C GLY A 303 25.45 -6.88 45.19
N TYR A 304 25.22 -5.70 44.61
CA TYR A 304 24.46 -5.52 43.35
C TYR A 304 25.26 -5.91 42.09
N THR A 305 26.14 -6.90 42.15
CA THR A 305 26.95 -7.31 41.00
C THR A 305 26.17 -8.30 40.14
N PRO A 306 25.88 -7.98 38.86
CA PRO A 306 25.25 -8.91 37.93
C PRO A 306 26.15 -10.12 37.66
N ILE A 307 25.56 -11.29 37.48
CA ILE A 307 26.27 -12.53 37.12
C ILE A 307 25.93 -13.02 35.72
N ASP A 308 25.25 -12.22 34.90
CA ASP A 308 24.73 -12.58 33.58
C ASP A 308 25.82 -13.14 32.65
N GLU A 309 27.04 -12.60 32.70
CA GLU A 309 28.19 -13.09 31.92
C GLU A 309 28.63 -14.53 32.30
N ARG A 310 28.18 -15.03 33.45
CA ARG A 310 28.45 -16.39 33.96
C ARG A 310 27.30 -17.35 33.69
N LEU A 311 26.23 -16.87 33.05
CA LEU A 311 25.03 -17.60 32.68
C LEU A 311 25.06 -17.80 31.16
N ARG A 312 25.49 -18.97 30.71
CA ARG A 312 25.57 -19.28 29.28
C ARG A 312 24.30 -20.01 28.84
N LEU A 313 23.51 -19.34 28.00
CA LEU A 313 22.27 -19.87 27.45
C LEU A 313 22.49 -20.37 26.01
N GLU A 314 22.11 -21.61 25.78
CA GLU A 314 22.04 -22.22 24.45
C GLU A 314 20.61 -22.67 24.16
N TRP A 315 20.25 -22.76 22.88
CA TRP A 315 18.96 -23.26 22.43
C TRP A 315 19.11 -24.28 21.29
N ALA A 316 18.09 -25.12 21.16
CA ALA A 316 17.97 -26.12 20.10
C ALA A 316 16.50 -26.38 19.76
N THR A 317 16.24 -26.73 18.51
CA THR A 317 14.93 -27.25 18.06
C THR A 317 15.08 -28.71 17.63
N ALA A 318 13.97 -29.37 17.27
CA ALA A 318 14.04 -30.75 16.76
C ALA A 318 14.99 -30.91 15.54
N SER A 319 15.20 -29.83 14.78
CA SER A 319 16.01 -29.82 13.56
C SER A 319 17.35 -29.08 13.69
N ARG A 320 17.70 -28.53 14.87
CA ARG A 320 18.94 -27.76 15.08
C ARG A 320 19.75 -28.32 16.25
N SER A 321 21.07 -28.31 16.12
CA SER A 321 21.99 -28.55 17.23
C SER A 321 22.03 -27.33 18.17
N TRP A 322 22.54 -27.55 19.38
CA TRP A 322 22.77 -26.48 20.37
C TRP A 322 23.51 -25.30 19.75
N THR A 323 22.95 -24.11 19.95
CA THR A 323 23.45 -22.82 19.46
C THR A 323 23.37 -21.82 20.62
N ASP A 324 24.38 -20.97 20.80
CA ASP A 324 24.32 -19.90 21.78
C ASP A 324 23.11 -18.98 21.49
N ALA A 325 22.42 -18.52 22.54
CA ALA A 325 21.39 -17.51 22.40
C ALA A 325 22.06 -16.14 22.20
N ASP A 326 21.92 -15.57 21.01
CA ASP A 326 22.36 -14.23 20.66
C ASP A 326 21.19 -13.23 20.73
N ASP A 327 21.48 -11.99 21.09
CA ASP A 327 20.51 -10.88 21.17
C ASP A 327 19.19 -11.23 21.91
N PHE A 328 19.28 -12.06 22.96
CA PHE A 328 18.16 -12.52 23.79
C PHE A 328 17.09 -13.34 23.03
N GLY A 329 17.45 -13.89 21.87
CA GLY A 329 16.59 -14.71 21.03
C GLY A 329 16.90 -16.21 21.13
N ALA A 330 15.86 -17.05 21.05
CA ALA A 330 16.02 -18.50 20.89
C ALA A 330 15.63 -18.97 19.47
N GLY A 331 16.19 -18.30 18.46
CA GLY A 331 15.87 -18.50 17.05
C GLY A 331 14.55 -17.86 16.62
N PHE A 332 13.90 -18.43 15.61
CA PHE A 332 12.55 -18.05 15.19
C PHE A 332 11.74 -19.28 14.78
N VAL A 333 10.42 -19.17 14.87
CA VAL A 333 9.46 -20.17 14.40
C VAL A 333 8.72 -19.58 13.21
N SER A 334 8.88 -20.18 12.04
CA SER A 334 8.13 -19.77 10.85
C SER A 334 6.76 -20.42 10.79
N ALA A 335 5.76 -19.63 10.41
CA ALA A 335 4.38 -20.02 10.15
C ALA A 335 3.75 -20.83 11.29
N LEU A 336 3.65 -20.22 12.48
CA LEU A 336 2.95 -20.80 13.62
C LEU A 336 1.44 -20.62 13.44
N LYS A 337 0.74 -21.70 13.06
CA LYS A 337 -0.71 -21.69 12.83
C LYS A 337 -1.50 -21.45 14.12
N ASP A 338 -2.73 -21.01 13.97
CA ASP A 338 -3.69 -20.93 15.07
C ASP A 338 -3.90 -22.30 15.74
N GLY A 339 -3.96 -22.31 17.07
CA GLY A 339 -3.99 -23.49 17.94
C GLY A 339 -2.70 -24.32 17.96
N ALA A 340 -1.65 -23.92 17.21
CA ALA A 340 -0.39 -24.64 17.18
C ALA A 340 0.58 -24.17 18.26
N HIS A 341 1.57 -25.01 18.55
CA HIS A 341 2.66 -24.69 19.46
C HIS A 341 4.01 -25.13 18.90
N ALA A 342 5.05 -24.45 19.36
CA ALA A 342 6.44 -24.81 19.12
C ALA A 342 7.17 -25.02 20.44
N ASP A 343 7.88 -26.14 20.55
CA ASP A 343 8.74 -26.45 21.70
C ASP A 343 10.21 -26.22 21.33
N ILE A 344 10.88 -25.36 22.08
CA ILE A 344 12.29 -25.02 21.96
C ILE A 344 13.00 -25.53 23.21
N LYS A 345 14.09 -26.29 23.03
CA LYS A 345 14.94 -26.72 24.12
C LYS A 345 15.91 -25.60 24.45
N LEU A 346 16.05 -25.28 25.73
CA LEU A 346 17.07 -24.36 26.22
C LEU A 346 18.00 -25.12 27.16
N ARG A 347 19.25 -24.67 27.21
CA ARG A 347 20.28 -25.21 28.10
C ARG A 347 21.01 -24.05 28.74
N LEU A 348 20.93 -23.97 30.06
CA LEU A 348 21.63 -22.97 30.85
C LEU A 348 22.82 -23.64 31.53
N THR A 349 24.02 -23.15 31.26
CA THR A 349 25.25 -23.54 31.97
C THR A 349 25.66 -22.41 32.90
N VAL A 350 25.83 -22.73 34.18
CA VAL A 350 26.35 -21.80 35.19
C VAL A 350 27.82 -22.10 35.40
N ASP A 351 28.68 -21.09 35.28
CA ASP A 351 30.12 -21.32 35.44
C ASP A 351 30.48 -21.73 36.88
N ALA A 352 31.47 -22.63 37.05
CA ALA A 352 31.87 -23.20 38.35
C ALA A 352 32.31 -22.15 39.39
N GLY A 353 32.83 -21.00 38.93
CA GLY A 353 33.26 -19.89 39.79
C GLY A 353 32.15 -18.90 40.15
N THR A 354 30.89 -19.20 39.85
CA THR A 354 29.77 -18.28 40.10
C THR A 354 29.46 -18.23 41.60
N PRO A 355 29.49 -17.03 42.24
CA PRO A 355 29.10 -16.91 43.64
C PRO A 355 27.61 -17.21 43.81
N SER A 356 27.18 -17.50 45.04
CA SER A 356 25.76 -17.68 45.30
C SER A 356 25.00 -16.43 44.87
N ALA A 357 23.92 -16.60 44.12
CA ALA A 357 23.17 -15.53 43.51
C ALA A 357 21.67 -15.84 43.54
N ALA A 358 20.85 -14.81 43.44
CA ALA A 358 19.45 -14.96 43.09
C ALA A 358 19.27 -14.56 41.63
N GLY A 359 18.45 -15.28 40.89
CA GLY A 359 18.22 -15.04 39.48
C GLY A 359 16.77 -15.21 39.06
N ALA A 360 16.47 -14.68 37.88
CA ALA A 360 15.20 -14.85 37.22
C ALA A 360 15.40 -15.01 35.71
N ALA A 361 14.60 -15.89 35.11
CA ALA A 361 14.44 -15.95 33.66
C ALA A 361 13.22 -15.13 33.25
N PHE A 362 13.38 -14.24 32.27
CA PHE A 362 12.31 -13.45 31.68
C PHE A 362 12.00 -14.00 30.30
N ILE A 363 10.74 -14.38 30.09
CA ILE A 363 10.30 -15.09 28.90
C ILE A 363 9.15 -14.34 28.25
N ALA A 364 9.23 -14.21 26.93
CA ALA A 364 8.16 -13.67 26.10
C ALA A 364 8.23 -14.24 24.67
N ALA A 365 7.24 -13.91 23.84
CA ALA A 365 7.30 -14.15 22.40
C ALA A 365 6.71 -12.96 21.65
N ASP A 366 7.35 -12.59 20.56
CA ASP A 366 6.93 -11.53 19.65
C ASP A 366 6.71 -12.13 18.25
N TYR A 367 5.93 -11.48 17.41
CA TYR A 367 5.73 -11.89 16.02
C TYR A 367 5.78 -10.70 15.07
N VAL A 368 6.19 -11.00 13.84
CA VAL A 368 6.11 -10.10 12.68
C VAL A 368 5.50 -10.90 11.53
N ASN A 369 4.51 -10.32 10.87
CA ASN A 369 3.87 -10.90 9.69
C ASN A 369 4.37 -10.22 8.41
N ASP A 370 4.20 -10.91 7.28
CA ASP A 370 4.63 -10.42 5.97
C ASP A 370 3.90 -9.12 5.56
N ASP A 371 2.70 -8.88 6.10
CA ASP A 371 1.91 -7.66 5.87
C ASP A 371 2.36 -6.45 6.70
N GLY A 372 3.39 -6.62 7.52
CA GLY A 372 3.96 -5.64 8.43
C GLY A 372 3.25 -5.54 9.78
N SER A 373 2.20 -6.33 10.04
CA SER A 373 1.58 -6.39 11.36
C SER A 373 2.50 -7.12 12.35
N CYS A 374 2.61 -6.58 13.56
CA CYS A 374 3.43 -7.17 14.62
C CYS A 374 2.72 -7.10 15.98
N GLY A 375 3.16 -7.94 16.91
CA GLY A 375 2.62 -8.00 18.26
C GLY A 375 3.38 -8.98 19.12
N GLY A 376 3.03 -9.10 20.39
CA GLY A 376 3.75 -9.98 21.30
C GLY A 376 3.05 -10.23 22.61
N SER A 377 3.52 -11.22 23.36
CA SER A 377 2.96 -11.55 24.66
C SER A 377 3.01 -10.32 25.58
N PRO A 378 1.89 -9.90 26.20
CA PRO A 378 1.81 -8.63 26.92
C PRO A 378 2.77 -8.57 28.11
N GLU A 379 3.05 -9.71 28.74
CA GLU A 379 3.85 -9.82 29.94
C GLU A 379 5.19 -10.51 29.67
N LEU A 380 6.24 -10.01 30.33
CA LEU A 380 7.47 -10.75 30.56
C LEU A 380 7.25 -11.59 31.81
N THR A 381 7.12 -12.91 31.63
CA THR A 381 6.87 -13.80 32.77
C THR A 381 8.20 -14.12 33.46
N PRO A 382 8.39 -13.76 34.74
CA PRO A 382 9.59 -14.12 35.49
C PRO A 382 9.52 -15.56 36.01
N TYR A 383 10.63 -16.28 35.92
CA TYR A 383 10.83 -17.61 36.52
C TYR A 383 12.06 -17.55 37.43
N GLU A 384 11.84 -17.56 38.74
CA GLU A 384 12.89 -17.39 39.73
C GLU A 384 13.72 -18.67 39.93
N PHE A 385 15.01 -18.49 40.20
CA PHE A 385 15.93 -19.55 40.60
C PHE A 385 17.05 -19.00 41.49
N GLU A 386 17.71 -19.86 42.24
CA GLU A 386 18.92 -19.52 42.98
C GLU A 386 20.14 -20.21 42.38
N VAL A 387 21.28 -19.51 42.36
CA VAL A 387 22.59 -20.12 42.14
C VAL A 387 23.21 -20.41 43.49
N THR A 388 23.61 -21.66 43.71
CA THR A 388 24.39 -22.05 44.88
C THR A 388 25.86 -22.16 44.49
N ALA A 389 26.75 -21.44 45.20
CA ALA A 389 28.18 -21.60 45.01
C ALA A 389 28.60 -23.05 45.31
N GLU A 390 29.56 -23.56 44.55
CA GLU A 390 30.18 -24.85 44.85
C GLU A 390 30.81 -24.77 46.25
N PRO A 391 30.69 -25.81 47.10
CA PRO A 391 31.42 -25.83 48.36
C PRO A 391 32.91 -25.68 48.07
N ALA A 392 33.54 -24.68 48.68
CA ALA A 392 34.97 -24.45 48.51
C ALA A 392 35.73 -25.74 48.84
N SER A 393 36.44 -26.29 47.86
CA SER A 393 37.42 -27.35 48.12
C SER A 393 38.48 -26.79 49.07
N SER A 394 38.41 -27.17 50.34
CA SER A 394 39.39 -26.77 51.36
C SER A 394 40.79 -27.18 50.88
N PRO A 395 41.82 -26.29 50.94
CA PRO A 395 43.15 -26.65 50.51
C PRO A 395 43.72 -27.75 51.43
N SER A 396 44.15 -28.87 50.83
CA SER A 396 44.98 -29.86 51.52
C SER A 396 46.32 -29.21 51.93
N PRO A 397 46.73 -29.27 53.20
CA PRO A 397 47.99 -28.69 53.63
C PRO A 397 49.14 -29.68 53.42
N SER A 398 50.18 -29.26 52.69
CA SER A 398 51.47 -29.95 52.66
C SER A 398 52.37 -29.46 53.80
N SER A 399 52.61 -30.38 54.73
CA SER A 399 53.85 -30.66 55.49
C SER A 399 54.42 -29.69 56.54
N SER A 400 54.56 -30.30 57.73
CA SER A 400 55.59 -30.14 58.77
C SER A 400 55.40 -29.04 59.83
N SER A 401 54.94 -29.46 61.00
CA SER A 401 55.65 -29.31 62.27
C SER A 401 55.06 -30.26 63.31
N SER A 402 55.92 -31.08 63.90
CA SER A 402 55.64 -31.98 65.02
C SER A 402 55.25 -31.20 66.29
N ALA A 403 54.28 -31.72 67.05
CA ALA A 403 54.48 -32.17 68.44
C ALA A 403 53.16 -32.71 69.04
N SER A 404 53.15 -34.03 69.25
CA SER A 404 52.68 -34.78 70.42
C SER A 404 51.43 -34.31 71.21
N SER A 405 50.38 -35.14 71.27
CA SER A 405 50.26 -36.23 72.27
C SER A 405 48.85 -36.83 72.37
N SER A 406 48.82 -38.16 72.55
CA SER A 406 47.88 -38.98 73.34
C SER A 406 46.40 -39.03 72.92
N SER A 407 45.97 -40.12 72.24
CA SER A 407 45.28 -41.32 72.82
C SER A 407 43.78 -41.08 73.06
N SER A 408 42.82 -41.85 72.57
CA SER A 408 42.68 -43.31 72.64
C SER A 408 41.48 -43.73 71.76
N SER A 409 41.66 -44.70 70.87
CA SER A 409 41.03 -46.04 70.89
C SER A 409 39.52 -46.10 71.18
N SER A 410 38.71 -46.43 70.17
CA SER A 410 38.04 -47.74 70.06
C SER A 410 37.17 -47.86 68.79
N SER A 411 37.48 -48.86 67.97
CA SER A 411 36.56 -49.55 67.04
C SER A 411 35.75 -50.61 67.85
N PRO A 412 34.69 -51.30 67.35
CA PRO A 412 34.54 -51.88 66.00
C PRO A 412 33.14 -51.69 65.34
N THR A 413 33.04 -51.62 64.01
CA THR A 413 32.66 -52.69 63.05
C THR A 413 31.45 -53.55 63.48
N SER A 414 30.35 -53.53 62.70
CA SER A 414 30.00 -54.56 61.71
C SER A 414 28.48 -54.79 61.47
N THR A 415 28.15 -55.10 60.20
CA THR A 415 27.16 -56.10 59.71
C THR A 415 25.68 -55.73 59.50
N ASP A 416 25.34 -55.56 58.21
CA ASP A 416 24.45 -56.35 57.33
C ASP A 416 23.00 -56.79 57.70
N THR A 417 22.22 -56.82 56.61
CA THR A 417 21.00 -57.57 56.22
C THR A 417 19.64 -57.32 56.89
N GLY A 418 18.61 -57.12 56.04
CA GLY A 418 17.21 -57.31 56.42
C GLY A 418 16.15 -56.80 55.44
N THR A 419 15.68 -57.71 54.57
CA THR A 419 14.64 -57.62 53.53
C THR A 419 13.20 -57.37 54.01
N GLY A 420 12.34 -56.83 53.13
CA GLY A 420 10.87 -56.90 53.23
C GLY A 420 10.16 -56.45 51.93
N THR A 421 9.19 -57.25 51.46
CA THR A 421 8.73 -57.39 50.06
C THR A 421 7.27 -56.90 49.84
N GLN A 422 6.91 -56.71 48.55
CA GLN A 422 5.57 -56.75 47.88
C GLN A 422 4.72 -55.48 47.94
N ALA A 423 3.91 -55.09 46.94
CA ALA A 423 3.64 -55.37 45.51
C ALA A 423 2.63 -54.25 45.13
N GLN A 424 2.48 -53.71 43.92
CA GLN A 424 1.75 -54.32 42.79
C GLN A 424 1.69 -53.28 41.62
N THR A 425 2.05 -53.73 40.39
CA THR A 425 1.35 -53.57 39.09
C THR A 425 0.88 -52.19 38.57
N THR A 426 0.97 -51.81 37.29
CA THR A 426 1.38 -52.50 36.03
C THR A 426 1.56 -51.44 34.92
N ALA A 427 2.62 -51.67 34.13
CA ALA A 427 2.88 -51.37 32.72
C ALA A 427 2.11 -50.25 31.97
N THR A 428 2.90 -49.30 31.47
CA THR A 428 2.68 -48.54 30.24
C THR A 428 3.57 -49.12 29.13
N GLN A 429 3.10 -48.96 27.88
CA GLN A 429 3.75 -49.02 26.56
C GLN A 429 3.09 -50.09 25.66
N PRO A 430 2.76 -49.79 24.37
CA PRO A 430 3.72 -49.21 23.43
C PRO A 430 3.22 -48.16 22.41
N LEU A 431 4.21 -47.38 21.94
CA LEU A 431 4.53 -46.89 20.58
C LEU A 431 3.46 -46.55 19.50
N THR A 432 3.67 -45.34 18.95
CA THR A 432 3.71 -44.90 17.52
C THR A 432 2.45 -44.79 16.66
N THR A 433 2.29 -43.54 16.16
CA THR A 433 1.94 -43.06 14.79
C THR A 433 0.79 -43.71 14.03
N THR A 434 -0.06 -42.89 13.40
CA THR A 434 -0.26 -42.91 11.93
C THR A 434 -1.17 -41.78 11.44
N SER A 435 -0.78 -41.25 10.29
CA SER A 435 -1.46 -40.33 9.38
C SER A 435 -2.70 -40.98 8.71
N GLY A 436 -3.71 -40.20 8.33
CA GLY A 436 -4.83 -40.73 7.53
C GLY A 436 -5.83 -39.68 7.06
N SER A 437 -5.86 -39.47 5.75
CA SER A 437 -6.80 -38.64 4.96
C SER A 437 -8.06 -39.44 4.56
N LEU A 438 -9.22 -38.79 4.36
CA LEU A 438 -10.18 -39.10 3.29
C LEU A 438 -11.03 -37.87 2.89
N ALA A 439 -11.42 -37.88 1.61
CA ALA A 439 -11.92 -36.78 0.77
C ALA A 439 -13.45 -36.58 0.76
N ALA A 440 -13.89 -35.45 0.17
CA ALA A 440 -15.15 -35.36 -0.56
C ALA A 440 -15.00 -34.40 -1.76
N THR A 441 -15.40 -34.86 -2.94
CA THR A 441 -15.32 -34.22 -4.27
C THR A 441 -16.59 -33.45 -4.62
N GLY A 442 -16.48 -32.41 -5.47
CA GLY A 442 -17.63 -31.90 -6.24
C GLY A 442 -17.36 -30.61 -7.02
N SER A 443 -17.35 -30.70 -8.35
CA SER A 443 -17.39 -29.64 -9.38
C SER A 443 -18.39 -30.12 -10.45
N PRO A 444 -19.10 -29.25 -11.24
CA PRO A 444 -18.45 -28.37 -12.22
C PRO A 444 -19.15 -27.05 -12.65
N ALA A 445 -18.32 -26.16 -13.23
CA ALA A 445 -18.47 -25.27 -14.40
C ALA A 445 -19.79 -24.57 -14.77
N GLY A 446 -19.67 -23.27 -15.09
CA GLY A 446 -20.57 -22.50 -15.98
C GLY A 446 -20.21 -21.01 -16.13
N LEU A 447 -19.86 -20.58 -17.35
CA LEU A 447 -19.78 -19.18 -17.85
C LEU A 447 -20.44 -19.18 -19.26
N PRO A 448 -20.74 -18.03 -19.91
CA PRO A 448 -21.18 -16.71 -19.43
C PRO A 448 -22.52 -16.28 -20.09
N GLN A 449 -23.18 -15.22 -19.59
CA GLN A 449 -24.23 -14.53 -20.35
C GLN A 449 -23.92 -13.04 -20.50
N LEU A 450 -23.81 -12.65 -21.77
CA LEU A 450 -23.86 -11.28 -22.26
C LEU A 450 -25.28 -10.73 -22.03
N ALA A 451 -25.40 -9.62 -21.32
CA ALA A 451 -26.60 -8.80 -21.31
C ALA A 451 -26.21 -7.37 -21.69
N THR A 452 -26.54 -7.01 -22.92
CA THR A 452 -26.58 -5.66 -23.46
C THR A 452 -27.65 -4.84 -22.72
N ALA A 453 -27.25 -3.78 -22.02
CA ALA A 453 -28.14 -2.70 -21.62
C ALA A 453 -27.46 -1.36 -21.93
N GLY A 454 -27.98 -0.68 -22.96
CA GLY A 454 -27.50 0.62 -23.39
C GLY A 454 -27.82 1.69 -22.35
N ALA A 455 -26.80 2.46 -21.95
CA ALA A 455 -26.97 3.72 -21.28
C ALA A 455 -26.70 4.84 -22.30
N ALA A 456 -27.77 5.53 -22.70
CA ALA A 456 -27.69 6.76 -23.46
C ALA A 456 -27.06 7.85 -22.59
N VAL A 457 -25.88 8.35 -22.97
CA VAL A 457 -25.32 9.57 -22.40
C VAL A 457 -25.96 10.75 -23.12
N LEU A 458 -26.94 11.37 -22.48
CA LEU A 458 -27.47 12.68 -22.84
C LEU A 458 -26.39 13.73 -22.54
N LEU A 459 -25.79 14.29 -23.60
CA LEU A 459 -25.01 15.51 -23.53
C LEU A 459 -25.92 16.67 -23.16
N GLY A 460 -25.94 17.05 -21.87
CA GLY A 460 -26.55 18.28 -21.40
C GLY A 460 -25.71 19.49 -21.81
N THR A 461 -26.02 20.07 -22.96
CA THR A 461 -25.53 21.39 -23.36
C THR A 461 -26.23 22.48 -22.53
N GLY A 462 -25.61 22.87 -21.41
CA GLY A 462 -26.01 24.05 -20.66
C GLY A 462 -25.56 25.33 -21.36
N ALA A 463 -26.38 25.85 -22.28
CA ALA A 463 -26.22 27.21 -22.81
C ALA A 463 -26.67 28.22 -21.74
N VAL A 464 -25.74 28.91 -21.08
CA VAL A 464 -26.07 30.10 -20.30
C VAL A 464 -26.12 31.30 -21.24
N LEU A 465 -27.33 31.65 -21.66
CA LEU A 465 -27.64 32.96 -22.25
C LEU A 465 -27.39 34.05 -21.18
N ALA A 466 -26.23 34.70 -21.25
CA ALA A 466 -26.00 35.96 -20.54
C ALA A 466 -26.77 37.08 -21.25
N ALA A 467 -28.03 37.29 -20.84
CA ALA A 467 -28.81 38.45 -21.23
C ALA A 467 -28.27 39.71 -20.54
N ARG A 468 -27.53 40.48 -21.34
CA ARG A 468 -27.20 41.91 -21.27
C ARG A 468 -28.16 42.75 -20.40
N ARG A 469 -27.68 43.29 -19.27
CA ARG A 469 -28.23 44.53 -18.70
C ARG A 469 -27.27 45.70 -18.97
N ARG A 470 -27.61 46.49 -19.99
CA ARG A 470 -27.03 47.83 -20.20
C ARG A 470 -27.35 48.69 -18.98
N LYS A 471 -26.36 49.37 -18.40
CA LYS A 471 -26.58 50.60 -17.65
C LYS A 471 -25.76 51.71 -18.29
N ALA A 472 -26.47 52.68 -18.83
CA ALA A 472 -25.98 53.97 -19.28
C ALA A 472 -26.27 55.02 -18.19
N GLY A 473 -25.41 56.04 -18.10
CA GLY A 473 -25.53 57.23 -17.25
C GLY A 473 -24.93 57.05 -15.85
N SER A 474 -24.03 57.90 -15.34
CA SER A 474 -23.86 59.33 -15.60
C SER A 474 -22.42 59.78 -15.32
N ALA A 475 -22.03 60.85 -16.02
CA ALA A 475 -20.81 61.63 -15.83
C ALA A 475 -20.77 62.35 -14.47
N SER A 476 -19.57 62.43 -13.91
CA SER A 476 -18.92 63.65 -13.37
C SER A 476 -17.45 63.38 -13.16
#